data_AF-A0A368F5R1-F1
#
_entry.id   AF-A0A368F5R1-F1
#
_cell.length_a   1.000
_cell.length_b   1.000
_cell.length_c   1.000
_cell.angle_alpha   90.00
_cell.angle_beta   90.00
_cell.angle_gamma   90.00
#
_symmetry.space_group_name_H-M   'P 1'
#
loop_
_entity.id
_entity.type
_entity.pdbx_description
1 polymer ?
#
loop_
_entity_poly.entity_id
_entity_poly.type
_entity_poly.pdbx_seq_one_letter_code
_entity_poly.pdbx_strand_id
1 'polypeptide(L)'
;MKDLRINAGVKHILDGLHSCAYEAFQNCRDLAEIVDRCKRGQLGDIAITMEVGIRIGTPVLPMLAEPCKSVEQAMKRCVNGMFAEIKYDGERVQVHKIGTSYSYFSRSLKPVQHHKISHLEKFIPQAFPAGLDLIIDAEVLLVDNASGKPLPFGTLGVHKKEQVGVAGLCSD
;
A
#
# COMPACT_ATOMS: atom_id res chain seq x y z
N MET A 1 -16.06 -20.85 -1.38
CA MET A 1 -15.34 -21.48 -2.51
C MET A 1 -14.62 -20.36 -3.27
N LYS A 2 -13.33 -20.11 -3.00
CA LYS A 2 -12.54 -18.99 -3.59
C LYS A 2 -11.33 -19.48 -4.41
N ASP A 3 -11.15 -20.79 -4.49
CA ASP A 3 -10.05 -21.41 -5.21
C ASP A 3 -10.64 -22.25 -6.35
N LEU A 4 -10.24 -21.89 -7.58
CA LEU A 4 -10.66 -22.52 -8.82
C LEU A 4 -9.84 -23.77 -9.16
N ARG A 5 -8.72 -24.04 -8.44
CA ARG A 5 -7.84 -25.21 -8.63
C ARG A 5 -7.31 -25.39 -10.06
N ILE A 6 -7.14 -24.28 -10.79
CA ILE A 6 -6.64 -24.28 -12.18
C ILE A 6 -5.13 -24.07 -12.29
N ASN A 7 -4.39 -23.99 -11.17
CA ASN A 7 -2.95 -23.68 -11.10
C ASN A 7 -2.52 -22.41 -11.88
N ALA A 8 -3.48 -21.54 -12.21
CA ALA A 8 -3.26 -20.30 -12.94
C ALA A 8 -3.67 -19.11 -12.06
N GLY A 9 -2.69 -18.28 -11.72
CA GLY A 9 -2.91 -16.99 -11.05
C GLY A 9 -3.21 -15.85 -12.02
N VAL A 10 -3.48 -14.67 -11.48
CA VAL A 10 -3.80 -13.44 -12.23
C VAL A 10 -2.76 -13.12 -13.31
N LYS A 11 -1.46 -13.33 -13.01
CA LYS A 11 -0.38 -13.15 -13.98
C LYS A 11 -0.58 -13.98 -15.25
N HIS A 12 -0.78 -15.29 -15.10
CA HIS A 12 -0.99 -16.19 -16.25
C HIS A 12 -2.21 -15.81 -17.08
N ILE A 13 -3.28 -15.34 -16.42
CA ILE A 13 -4.51 -14.92 -17.10
C ILE A 13 -4.28 -13.62 -17.89
N LEU A 14 -3.61 -12.63 -17.30
CA LEU A 14 -3.35 -11.34 -17.94
C LEU A 14 -2.28 -11.42 -19.03
N ASP A 15 -1.26 -12.24 -18.85
CA ASP A 15 -0.25 -12.51 -19.88
C ASP A 15 -0.88 -13.12 -21.14
N GLY A 16 -1.96 -13.90 -20.98
CA GLY A 16 -2.77 -14.42 -22.09
C GLY A 16 -3.65 -13.37 -22.77
N LEU A 17 -3.93 -12.24 -22.12
CA LEU A 17 -4.71 -11.14 -22.71
C LEU A 17 -3.81 -10.23 -23.55
N HIS A 18 -2.66 -9.82 -23.01
CA HIS A 18 -1.65 -9.01 -23.69
C HIS A 18 -0.33 -9.04 -22.90
N SER A 19 0.81 -8.93 -23.57
CA SER A 19 2.15 -8.95 -22.94
C SER A 19 2.35 -7.91 -21.83
N CYS A 20 1.75 -6.73 -21.98
CA CYS A 20 1.83 -5.61 -21.02
C CYS A 20 0.64 -5.53 -20.03
N ALA A 21 -0.36 -6.42 -20.12
CA ALA A 21 -1.57 -6.30 -19.30
C ALA A 21 -1.31 -6.53 -17.81
N TYR A 22 -0.38 -7.43 -17.47
CA TYR A 22 -0.02 -7.70 -16.08
C TYR A 22 0.61 -6.47 -15.41
N GLU A 23 1.58 -5.83 -16.06
CA GLU A 23 2.22 -4.61 -15.56
C GLU A 23 1.23 -3.45 -15.40
N ALA A 24 0.37 -3.24 -16.40
CA ALA A 24 -0.69 -2.25 -16.30
C ALA A 24 -1.63 -2.52 -15.10
N PHE A 25 -1.95 -3.79 -14.84
CA PHE A 25 -2.77 -4.19 -13.69
C PHE A 25 -2.06 -3.97 -12.36
N GLN A 26 -0.74 -4.12 -12.31
CA GLN A 26 0.02 -3.85 -11.09
C GLN A 26 -0.08 -2.37 -10.67
N ASN A 27 -0.20 -1.45 -11.63
CA ASN A 27 -0.26 -0.01 -11.39
C ASN A 27 -1.68 0.53 -11.13
N CYS A 28 -2.67 0.09 -11.93
CA CYS A 28 -4.02 0.66 -11.86
C CYS A 28 -5.04 -0.24 -11.15
N ARG A 29 -4.75 -1.53 -10.93
CA ARG A 29 -5.64 -2.51 -10.26
C ARG A 29 -7.10 -2.53 -10.73
N ASP A 30 -7.40 -1.96 -11.89
CA ASP A 30 -8.72 -1.92 -12.51
C ASP A 30 -8.73 -2.87 -13.70
N LEU A 31 -9.27 -4.07 -13.48
CA LEU A 31 -9.35 -5.09 -14.53
C LEU A 31 -10.30 -4.66 -15.66
N ALA A 32 -11.38 -3.94 -15.35
CA ALA A 32 -12.34 -3.51 -16.35
C ALA A 32 -11.68 -2.53 -17.31
N GLU A 33 -10.95 -1.54 -16.77
CA GLU A 33 -10.23 -0.55 -17.57
C GLU A 33 -9.19 -1.22 -18.50
N ILE A 34 -8.43 -2.20 -18.00
CA ILE A 34 -7.43 -2.91 -18.80
C ILE A 34 -8.09 -3.69 -19.94
N VAL A 35 -9.15 -4.43 -19.63
CA VAL A 35 -9.89 -5.19 -20.65
C VAL A 35 -10.48 -4.26 -21.72
N ASP A 36 -11.00 -3.10 -21.32
CA ASP A 36 -11.57 -2.12 -22.24
C ASP A 36 -10.50 -1.50 -23.15
N ARG A 37 -9.33 -1.17 -22.59
CA ARG A 37 -8.16 -0.75 -23.37
C ARG A 37 -7.70 -1.84 -24.35
N CYS A 38 -7.72 -3.12 -23.94
CA CYS A 38 -7.40 -4.26 -24.81
C CYS A 38 -8.34 -4.39 -25.99
N LYS A 39 -9.64 -4.27 -25.75
CA LYS A 39 -10.64 -4.33 -26.82
C LYS A 39 -10.48 -3.21 -27.85
N ARG A 40 -10.05 -2.02 -27.41
CA ARG A 40 -9.86 -0.86 -28.29
C ARG A 40 -8.56 -0.90 -29.11
N GLY A 41 -7.72 -1.92 -28.94
CA GLY A 41 -6.45 -2.04 -29.69
C GLY A 41 -5.39 -1.00 -29.31
N GLN A 42 -5.59 -0.28 -28.19
CA GLN A 42 -4.73 0.81 -27.73
C GLN A 42 -3.54 0.34 -26.88
N LEU A 43 -3.24 -0.97 -26.88
CA LEU A 43 -2.15 -1.51 -26.06
C LEU A 43 -0.77 -1.49 -26.72
N GLY A 44 -0.69 -1.39 -28.05
CA GLY A 44 0.58 -1.20 -28.76
C GLY A 44 1.25 0.14 -28.41
N ASP A 45 0.45 1.15 -28.06
CA ASP A 45 0.88 2.46 -27.57
C ASP A 45 1.17 2.48 -26.05
N ILE A 46 1.11 1.35 -25.32
CA ILE A 46 1.42 1.32 -23.88
C ILE A 46 2.84 1.79 -23.60
N ALA A 47 3.79 1.45 -24.49
CA ALA A 47 5.17 1.89 -24.35
C ALA A 47 5.32 3.42 -24.51
N ILE A 48 4.37 4.09 -25.18
CA ILE A 48 4.36 5.54 -25.42
C ILE A 48 3.49 6.28 -24.39
N THR A 49 2.41 5.69 -23.88
CA THR A 49 1.71 6.19 -22.69
C THR A 49 2.44 5.71 -21.43
N MET A 50 3.63 6.26 -21.19
CA MET A 50 4.29 6.29 -19.88
C MET A 50 3.47 7.04 -18.80
N GLU A 51 2.18 7.30 -19.04
CA GLU A 51 1.16 7.73 -18.07
C GLU A 51 0.24 6.57 -17.64
N VAL A 52 0.72 5.32 -17.67
CA VAL A 52 0.25 4.30 -16.71
C VAL A 52 0.87 4.61 -15.33
N GLY A 53 0.70 5.86 -14.90
CA GLY A 53 1.19 6.40 -13.65
C GLY A 53 0.33 5.94 -12.48
N ILE A 54 0.89 6.08 -11.29
CA ILE A 54 0.13 5.91 -10.05
C ILE A 54 -1.06 6.87 -10.06
N ARG A 55 -2.28 6.34 -9.95
CA ARG A 55 -3.51 7.12 -9.85
C ARG A 55 -3.93 7.24 -8.39
N ILE A 56 -4.08 8.46 -7.90
CA ILE A 56 -4.56 8.69 -6.54
C ILE A 56 -6.01 8.21 -6.44
N GLY A 57 -6.38 7.54 -5.34
CA GLY A 57 -7.65 6.83 -5.17
C GLY A 57 -7.60 5.36 -5.58
N THR A 58 -6.59 4.94 -6.33
CA THR A 58 -6.38 3.55 -6.74
C THR A 58 -5.20 2.95 -5.97
N PRO A 59 -5.39 1.81 -5.27
CA PRO A 59 -4.33 1.22 -4.46
C PRO A 59 -3.14 0.76 -5.31
N VAL A 60 -1.94 1.17 -4.90
CA VAL A 60 -0.67 0.75 -5.49
C VAL A 60 -0.19 -0.52 -4.83
N LEU A 61 0.38 -1.43 -5.62
CA LEU A 61 0.96 -2.66 -5.11
C LEU A 61 2.05 -2.37 -4.06
N PRO A 62 1.92 -2.92 -2.84
CA PRO A 62 2.92 -2.74 -1.82
C PRO A 62 4.28 -3.31 -2.25
N MET A 63 5.34 -2.51 -2.08
CA MET A 63 6.70 -3.05 -2.15
C MET A 63 6.88 -4.14 -1.09
N LEU A 64 7.51 -5.25 -1.49
CA LEU A 64 7.79 -6.39 -0.63
C LEU A 64 9.27 -6.41 -0.26
N ALA A 65 9.55 -6.69 1.01
CA ALA A 65 10.91 -6.92 1.48
C ALA A 65 11.29 -8.39 1.27
N GLU A 66 12.48 -8.62 0.71
CA GLU A 66 13.06 -9.96 0.64
C GLU A 66 13.79 -10.28 1.95
N PRO A 67 13.62 -11.48 2.54
CA PRO A 67 14.33 -11.85 3.75
C PRO A 67 15.85 -11.88 3.51
N CYS A 68 16.57 -11.14 4.35
CA CYS A 68 18.03 -11.11 4.36
C CYS A 68 18.55 -11.94 5.54
N LYS A 69 19.47 -12.87 5.30
CA LYS A 69 19.95 -13.80 6.33
C LYS A 69 21.24 -13.34 7.01
N SER A 70 21.94 -12.36 6.45
CA SER A 70 23.17 -11.82 7.03
C SER A 70 23.43 -10.39 6.58
N VAL A 71 24.22 -9.66 7.37
CA VAL A 71 24.59 -8.27 7.05
C VAL A 71 25.42 -8.19 5.77
N GLU A 72 26.30 -9.17 5.52
CA GLU A 72 27.11 -9.24 4.30
C GLU A 72 26.24 -9.39 3.05
N GLN A 73 25.15 -10.16 3.15
CA GLN A 73 24.19 -10.30 2.06
C GLN A 73 23.48 -8.97 1.77
N ALA A 74 23.11 -8.21 2.81
CA ALA A 74 22.51 -6.89 2.65
C ALA A 74 23.49 -5.92 1.97
N MET A 75 24.73 -5.85 2.45
CA MET A 75 25.76 -4.96 1.90
C MET A 75 26.15 -5.31 0.45
N LYS A 76 26.17 -6.60 0.10
CA LYS A 76 26.40 -7.05 -1.29
C LYS A 76 25.29 -6.64 -2.24
N ARG A 77 24.04 -6.54 -1.76
CA ARG A 77 22.89 -6.14 -2.59
C ARG A 77 22.79 -4.62 -2.70
N CYS A 78 23.02 -3.91 -1.59
CA CYS A 78 22.94 -2.47 -1.52
C CYS A 78 24.33 -1.83 -1.67
N VAL A 79 24.92 -1.96 -2.85
CA VAL A 79 26.29 -1.50 -3.15
C VAL A 79 26.49 0.00 -2.98
N ASN A 80 25.41 0.79 -3.12
CA ASN A 80 25.42 2.25 -3.03
C ASN A 80 25.00 2.78 -1.64
N GLY A 81 25.01 1.92 -0.62
CA GLY A 81 24.47 2.21 0.70
C GLY A 81 23.00 1.82 0.85
N MET A 82 22.49 1.91 2.08
CA MET A 82 21.12 1.56 2.43
C MET A 82 20.58 2.50 3.51
N PHE A 83 19.27 2.75 3.50
CA PHE A 83 18.57 3.28 4.65
C PHE A 83 18.14 2.11 5.55
N ALA A 84 18.15 2.34 6.86
CA ALA A 84 17.77 1.36 7.85
C ALA A 84 16.67 1.94 8.73
N GLU A 85 15.50 1.32 8.67
CA GLU A 85 14.33 1.72 9.44
C GLU A 85 13.95 0.62 10.42
N ILE A 86 13.29 1.02 11.50
CA ILE A 86 12.76 0.08 12.48
C ILE A 86 11.55 -0.60 11.84
N LYS A 87 11.60 -1.92 11.73
CA LYS A 87 10.45 -2.69 11.28
C LYS A 87 9.36 -2.67 12.36
N TYR A 88 8.37 -1.82 12.18
CA TYR A 88 7.21 -1.75 13.07
C TYR A 88 6.33 -3.02 12.98
N ASP A 89 5.65 -3.32 14.09
CA ASP A 89 4.68 -4.43 14.21
C ASP A 89 3.26 -3.88 14.29
N GLY A 90 2.78 -3.34 13.17
CA GLY A 90 1.50 -2.65 13.07
C GLY A 90 0.66 -3.16 11.90
N GLU A 91 -0.24 -2.29 11.44
CA GLU A 91 -1.01 -2.54 10.23
C GLU A 91 -0.52 -1.61 9.12
N ARG A 92 0.02 -2.18 8.05
CA ARG A 92 0.35 -1.41 6.86
C ARG A 92 -0.89 -0.77 6.27
N VAL A 93 -0.85 0.54 6.14
CA VAL A 93 -1.89 1.36 5.54
C VAL A 93 -1.27 2.27 4.48
N GLN A 94 -1.75 2.10 3.26
CA GLN A 94 -1.51 3.03 2.17
C GLN A 94 -2.62 4.08 2.17
N VAL A 95 -2.24 5.34 2.41
CA VAL A 95 -3.16 6.47 2.47
C VAL A 95 -3.14 7.21 1.15
N HIS A 96 -4.30 7.40 0.53
CA HIS A 96 -4.48 8.29 -0.59
C HIS A 96 -5.29 9.48 -0.13
N LYS A 97 -4.78 10.70 -0.38
CA LYS A 97 -5.46 11.95 -0.10
C LYS A 97 -5.67 12.71 -1.41
N ILE A 98 -6.90 13.13 -1.67
CA ILE A 98 -7.27 14.00 -2.79
C ILE A 98 -8.03 15.20 -2.23
N GLY A 99 -7.39 16.36 -2.16
CA GLY A 99 -7.91 17.53 -1.46
C GLY A 99 -8.23 17.22 0.01
N THR A 100 -9.53 17.07 0.33
CA THR A 100 -10.04 16.74 1.66
C THR A 100 -10.58 15.31 1.77
N SER A 101 -10.55 14.54 0.69
CA SER A 101 -11.03 13.15 0.64
C SER A 101 -9.89 12.18 0.93
N TYR A 102 -10.17 11.13 1.68
CA TYR A 102 -9.19 10.11 2.07
C TYR A 102 -9.66 8.70 1.69
N SER A 103 -8.73 7.89 1.20
CA SER A 103 -8.90 6.46 0.99
C SER A 103 -7.76 5.71 1.66
N TYR A 104 -8.08 4.62 2.35
CA TYR A 104 -7.11 3.85 3.13
C TYR A 104 -7.11 2.40 2.68
N PHE A 105 -5.95 1.89 2.26
CA PHE A 105 -5.81 0.53 1.75
C PHE A 105 -4.86 -0.28 2.62
N SER A 106 -5.29 -1.47 3.02
CA SER A 106 -4.46 -2.44 3.74
C SER A 106 -3.40 -3.06 2.82
N ARG A 107 -2.49 -3.86 3.39
CA ARG A 107 -1.55 -4.71 2.63
C ARG A 107 -2.22 -5.58 1.54
N SER A 108 -3.48 -5.97 1.75
CA SER A 108 -4.25 -6.77 0.78
C SER A 108 -5.02 -5.91 -0.24
N LEU A 109 -4.73 -4.61 -0.28
CA LEU A 109 -5.38 -3.59 -1.11
C LEU A 109 -6.89 -3.42 -0.84
N LYS A 110 -7.36 -3.89 0.31
CA LYS A 110 -8.75 -3.73 0.75
C LYS A 110 -8.90 -2.48 1.61
N PRO A 111 -10.08 -1.83 1.60
CA PRO A 111 -10.39 -0.73 2.50
C PRO A 111 -10.09 -1.07 3.96
N VAL A 112 -9.39 -0.18 4.65
CA VAL A 112 -9.10 -0.32 6.09
C VAL A 112 -10.35 0.06 6.89
N GLN A 113 -10.55 -0.59 8.04
CA GLN A 113 -11.69 -0.30 8.90
C GLN A 113 -11.60 1.12 9.50
N HIS A 114 -12.68 1.88 9.39
CA HIS A 114 -12.74 3.29 9.78
C HIS A 114 -12.24 3.57 11.21
N HIS A 115 -12.58 2.71 12.18
CA HIS A 115 -12.17 2.89 13.57
C HIS A 115 -10.64 2.87 13.78
N LYS A 116 -9.86 2.31 12.86
CA LYS A 116 -8.39 2.29 12.96
C LYS A 116 -7.75 3.59 12.45
N ILE A 117 -8.41 4.26 11.49
CA ILE A 117 -7.83 5.36 10.73
C ILE A 117 -8.52 6.71 10.95
N SER A 118 -9.63 6.76 11.68
CA SER A 118 -10.46 7.96 11.84
C SER A 118 -9.74 9.19 12.42
N HIS A 119 -8.63 9.01 13.13
CA HIS A 119 -7.85 10.11 13.69
C HIS A 119 -6.84 10.68 12.69
N LEU A 120 -6.45 9.91 11.66
CA LEU A 120 -5.39 10.28 10.73
C LEU A 120 -5.75 11.51 9.89
N GLU A 121 -7.03 11.67 9.54
CA GLU A 121 -7.53 12.82 8.76
C GLU A 121 -7.24 14.17 9.42
N LYS A 122 -7.08 14.19 10.75
CA LYS A 122 -6.72 15.40 11.50
C LYS A 122 -5.22 15.69 11.46
N PHE A 123 -4.39 14.65 11.44
CA PHE A 123 -2.93 14.76 11.55
C PHE A 123 -2.24 14.88 10.19
N ILE A 124 -2.75 14.23 9.15
CA ILE A 124 -2.14 14.26 7.82
C ILE A 124 -2.02 15.68 7.26
N PRO A 125 -3.05 16.57 7.33
CA PRO A 125 -2.89 17.95 6.87
C PRO A 125 -1.87 18.76 7.66
N GLN A 126 -1.66 18.43 8.94
CA GLN A 126 -0.69 19.12 9.80
C GLN A 126 0.74 18.66 9.49
N ALA A 127 0.92 17.36 9.21
CA ALA A 127 2.20 16.78 8.82
C ALA A 127 2.61 17.17 7.38
N PHE A 128 1.62 17.32 6.48
CA PHE A 128 1.81 17.63 5.07
C PHE A 128 1.03 18.88 4.64
N PRO A 129 1.37 20.08 5.16
CA PRO A 129 0.59 21.31 4.93
C PRO A 129 0.56 21.75 3.47
N ALA A 130 1.59 21.45 2.69
CA ALA A 130 1.65 21.74 1.25
C ALA A 130 1.08 20.59 0.39
N GLY A 131 0.77 19.44 0.98
CA GLY A 131 0.36 18.24 0.27
C GLY A 131 -1.15 18.22 0.02
N LEU A 132 -1.60 18.78 -1.09
CA LEU A 132 -3.00 18.72 -1.51
C LEU A 132 -3.40 17.29 -1.88
N ASP A 133 -2.63 16.67 -2.75
CA ASP A 133 -2.87 15.35 -3.31
C ASP A 133 -1.62 14.48 -3.10
N LEU A 134 -1.76 13.34 -2.42
CA LEU A 134 -0.61 12.53 -2.01
C LEU A 134 -0.97 11.06 -1.78
N ILE A 135 0.06 10.23 -1.85
CA ILE A 135 0.02 8.81 -1.47
C ILE A 135 1.12 8.57 -0.45
N ILE A 136 0.76 8.02 0.71
CA ILE A 136 1.67 7.68 1.79
C ILE A 136 1.60 6.18 2.03
N ASP A 137 2.76 5.54 2.14
CA ASP A 137 2.89 4.18 2.66
C ASP A 137 3.37 4.28 4.12
N ALA A 138 2.67 3.62 5.02
CA ALA A 138 2.93 3.77 6.45
C ALA A 138 2.45 2.55 7.25
N GLU A 139 2.96 2.45 8.47
CA GLU A 139 2.50 1.51 9.47
C GLU A 139 1.65 2.23 10.53
N VAL A 140 0.42 1.75 10.75
CA VAL A 140 -0.46 2.24 11.81
C VAL A 140 -0.24 1.40 13.07
N LEU A 141 0.02 2.08 14.18
CA LEU A 141 0.32 1.49 15.47
C LEU A 141 -0.58 2.09 16.55
N LEU A 142 -0.86 1.32 17.61
CA LEU A 142 -1.35 1.89 18.86
C LEU A 142 -0.16 2.26 19.73
N VAL A 143 -0.18 3.47 20.27
CA VAL A 143 0.88 3.98 21.14
C VAL A 143 0.27 4.25 22.51
N ASP A 144 0.93 3.79 23.56
CA ASP A 144 0.57 4.18 24.92
C ASP A 144 0.90 5.67 25.14
N ASN A 145 -0.12 6.48 25.42
CA ASN A 145 0.06 7.92 25.62
C ASN A 145 0.89 8.27 26.86
N ALA A 146 0.93 7.40 27.88
CA ALA A 146 1.70 7.67 29.10
C ALA A 146 3.19 7.41 28.91
N SER A 147 3.55 6.29 28.26
CA SER A 147 4.94 5.89 28.05
C SER A 147 5.51 6.27 26.69
N GLY A 148 4.67 6.63 25.71
CA GLY A 148 5.06 6.87 24.32
C GLY A 148 5.46 5.61 23.55
N LYS A 149 5.27 4.41 24.11
CA LYS A 149 5.73 3.16 23.50
C LYS A 149 4.67 2.54 22.59
N PRO A 150 5.07 1.96 21.43
CA PRO A 150 4.15 1.21 20.61
C PRO A 150 3.71 -0.06 21.33
N LEU A 151 2.42 -0.38 21.19
CA LEU A 151 1.81 -1.60 21.71
C LEU A 151 1.89 -2.72 20.66
N PRO A 152 1.86 -4.00 21.09
CA PRO A 152 1.89 -5.12 20.16
C PRO A 152 0.69 -5.13 19.20
N PHE A 153 0.89 -5.64 17.98
CA PHE A 153 -0.11 -5.65 16.90
C PHE A 153 -1.50 -6.15 17.32
N GLY A 154 -1.57 -7.20 18.16
CA GLY A 154 -2.82 -7.78 18.66
C GLY A 154 -3.69 -6.86 19.54
N THR A 155 -3.28 -5.60 19.71
CA THR A 155 -3.99 -4.56 20.46
C THR A 155 -4.88 -3.70 19.53
N LEU A 156 -4.69 -3.74 18.21
CA LEU A 156 -5.45 -2.96 17.21
C LEU A 156 -6.93 -3.37 17.04
N GLY A 157 -7.43 -4.31 17.84
CA GLY A 157 -8.83 -4.74 17.83
C GLY A 157 -9.77 -3.73 18.51
N VAL A 158 -11.01 -3.63 18.01
CA VAL A 158 -12.06 -2.68 18.46
C VAL A 158 -12.17 -2.58 19.98
N HIS A 159 -12.12 -3.70 20.70
CA HIS A 159 -12.34 -3.76 22.15
C HIS A 159 -11.18 -3.23 23.01
N LYS A 160 -9.97 -3.09 22.47
CA LYS A 160 -8.80 -2.65 23.24
C LYS A 160 -8.49 -1.16 23.08
N LYS A 161 -9.09 -0.51 22.09
CA LYS A 161 -8.88 0.91 21.79
C LYS A 161 -9.51 1.84 22.83
N GLU A 162 -10.58 1.41 23.49
CA GLU A 162 -11.22 2.18 24.58
C GLU A 162 -10.35 2.27 25.85
N GLN A 163 -9.31 1.42 25.96
CA GLN A 163 -8.43 1.39 27.14
C GLN A 163 -7.08 2.07 26.90
N VAL A 164 -6.61 2.24 25.65
CA VAL A 164 -5.25 2.74 25.40
C VAL A 164 -5.13 3.51 24.08
N GLY A 165 -4.82 4.82 24.18
CA GLY A 165 -3.91 5.54 23.27
C GLY A 165 -4.34 5.84 21.83
N VAL A 166 -3.85 6.97 21.29
CA VAL A 166 -4.14 7.44 19.92
C VAL A 166 -3.42 6.53 18.89
N ALA A 167 -4.05 6.29 17.74
CA ALA A 167 -3.39 5.62 16.62
C ALA A 167 -2.33 6.55 16.01
N GLY A 168 -1.07 6.15 16.07
CA GLY A 168 0.06 6.85 15.46
C GLY A 168 0.32 6.35 14.05
N LEU A 169 0.80 7.25 13.19
CA LEU A 169 1.30 6.91 11.86
C LEU A 169 2.83 6.96 11.91
N CYS A 170 3.50 5.86 11.61
CA CYS A 170 4.94 5.83 11.38
C CYS A 170 5.17 5.58 9.89
N SER A 171 5.97 6.41 9.24
CA SER A 171 6.40 6.12 7.87
C SER A 171 7.52 5.07 7.89
N ASP A 172 7.47 4.18 6.91
CA ASP A 172 8.66 3.52 6.35
C ASP A 172 9.41 4.53 5.42
#